data_AF-A0A2W6ZL93-F1
#
_entry.id   AF-A0A2W6ZL93-F1
#
_cell.length_a   1.000
_cell.length_b   1.000
_cell.length_c   1.000
_cell.angle_alpha   90.00
_cell.angle_beta   90.00
_cell.angle_gamma   90.00
#
_symmetry.space_group_name_H-M   'P 1'
#
loop_
_entity.id
_entity.type
_entity.pdbx_description
1 polymer ?
#
loop_
_entity_poly.entity_id
_entity_poly.type
_entity_poly.pdbx_seq_one_letter_code
_entity_poly.pdbx_strand_id
1 'polypeptide(L)'
;MATVDPLTGVTFNYAEALQKNFLFYEAQRSGNLNEATKRIDWRGDSGLRDGADGVYFGGQTAANLQPGLTLDLTGGYHDAGDHSKFGLPLASTLATLSWGGIEFSDGYALSGQTDELLDAVRWGTDYLLKAHGVDAAGTTRYFVAQVGNVGADHSLWSSPESQTIARPAMAVTPSKPGSDVAAGSAAALASASVLFRQNGQAAYADVLLSRAVSLYDFADRYRGRYSDSIPEVRNYYNSWSGFNDELAYGAAWLSRAVTAAGGNGTAYRDKALSIYTNNIGGLSRGWTGNWDDASYATAVILAEDTGSVRVQQDVELWLNNWVNGGNGVSISAGGLRHISQWGSLRYAANTAFLADVYADNVRDPGGAYGRLSQGTVDYVLGANPRNSSYVVGFGANAPRQPHHRAASG
;
A
#
# COMPACT_ATOMS: atom_id res chain seq x y z
N MET A 1 0.31 19.68 -16.99
CA MET A 1 -0.53 20.38 -18.00
C MET A 1 -1.96 19.88 -17.82
N ALA A 2 -2.95 20.76 -17.98
CA ALA A 2 -4.35 20.35 -17.97
C ALA A 2 -4.64 19.49 -19.22
N THR A 3 -5.02 18.23 -19.05
CA THR A 3 -5.56 17.38 -20.13
C THR A 3 -7.07 17.58 -20.19
N VAL A 4 -7.59 17.73 -21.40
CA VAL A 4 -9.02 17.92 -21.64
C VAL A 4 -9.66 16.53 -21.70
N ASP A 5 -10.65 16.27 -20.84
CA ASP A 5 -11.52 15.11 -21.00
C ASP A 5 -12.37 15.29 -22.28
N PRO A 6 -12.23 14.42 -23.30
CA PRO A 6 -13.01 14.54 -24.53
C PRO A 6 -14.52 14.32 -24.33
N LEU A 7 -14.96 13.83 -23.16
CA LEU A 7 -16.38 13.59 -22.86
C LEU A 7 -17.06 14.78 -22.17
N THR A 8 -16.33 15.62 -21.43
CA THR A 8 -16.91 16.71 -20.63
C THR A 8 -16.35 18.10 -20.92
N GLY A 9 -15.17 18.21 -21.56
CA GLY A 9 -14.48 19.48 -21.77
C GLY A 9 -13.95 20.12 -20.48
N VAL A 10 -14.01 19.41 -19.35
CA VAL A 10 -13.51 19.87 -18.05
C VAL A 10 -12.03 19.53 -17.95
N THR A 11 -11.25 20.45 -17.39
CA THR A 11 -9.82 20.29 -17.14
C THR A 11 -9.58 20.27 -15.63
N PHE A 12 -8.80 19.30 -15.15
CA PHE A 12 -8.39 19.22 -13.75
C PHE A 12 -6.89 19.49 -13.61
N ASN A 13 -6.51 20.09 -12.49
CA ASN A 13 -5.11 20.27 -12.13
C ASN A 13 -4.59 19.03 -11.39
N TYR A 14 -4.14 18.02 -12.12
CA TYR A 14 -3.62 16.78 -11.52
C TYR A 14 -2.40 17.02 -10.62
N ALA A 15 -1.56 18.03 -10.93
CA ALA A 15 -0.40 18.36 -10.11
C ALA A 15 -0.81 18.88 -8.72
N GLU A 16 -1.86 19.70 -8.64
CA GLU A 16 -2.41 20.14 -7.34
C GLU A 16 -3.08 18.97 -6.59
N ALA A 17 -3.78 18.08 -7.28
CA ALA A 17 -4.36 16.89 -6.66
C ALA A 17 -3.26 15.99 -6.06
N LEU A 18 -2.16 15.78 -6.79
CA LEU A 18 -0.99 15.03 -6.33
C LEU A 18 -0.28 15.72 -5.16
N GLN A 19 -0.15 17.05 -5.20
CA GLN A 19 0.40 17.81 -4.08
C GLN A 19 -0.41 17.60 -2.79
N LYS A 20 -1.74 17.67 -2.89
CA LYS A 20 -2.64 17.45 -1.74
C LYS A 20 -2.62 16.01 -1.23
N ASN A 21 -2.37 15.03 -2.10
CA ASN A 21 -2.18 13.64 -1.69
C ASN A 21 -1.02 13.49 -0.68
N PHE A 22 0.08 14.23 -0.83
CA PHE A 22 1.17 14.17 0.14
C PHE A 22 0.88 14.90 1.45
N LEU A 23 0.07 15.97 1.42
CA LEU A 23 -0.47 16.56 2.65
C LEU A 23 -1.38 15.59 3.41
N PHE A 24 -2.13 14.73 2.69
CA PHE A 24 -2.89 13.65 3.31
C PHE A 24 -1.97 12.66 4.05
N TYR A 25 -0.90 12.17 3.41
CA TYR A 25 0.03 11.28 4.09
C TYR A 25 0.70 11.93 5.31
N GLU A 26 1.14 13.19 5.20
CA GLU A 26 1.66 13.93 6.35
C GLU A 26 0.65 14.03 7.49
N ALA A 27 -0.62 14.26 7.16
CA ALA A 27 -1.71 14.31 8.13
C ALA A 27 -2.02 12.94 8.78
N GLN A 28 -1.52 11.83 8.23
CA GLN A 28 -1.63 10.49 8.81
C GLN A 28 -0.43 10.08 9.68
N ARG A 29 0.68 10.86 9.70
CA ARG A 29 1.90 10.46 10.41
C ARG A 29 1.66 10.25 11.90
N SER A 30 2.20 9.18 12.48
CA SER A 30 2.27 8.94 13.93
C SER A 30 3.72 9.01 14.40
N GLY A 31 3.98 9.30 15.67
CA GLY A 31 5.32 9.41 16.23
C GLY A 31 5.72 10.86 16.52
N ASN A 32 7.02 11.08 16.63
CA ASN A 32 7.62 12.40 16.85
C ASN A 32 7.69 13.16 15.53
N LEU A 33 6.87 14.20 15.38
CA LEU A 33 6.83 15.05 14.20
C LEU A 33 7.84 16.19 14.34
N ASN A 34 8.59 16.46 13.27
CA ASN A 34 9.53 17.57 13.30
C ASN A 34 8.78 18.91 13.20
N GLU A 35 8.62 19.57 14.35
CA GLU A 35 8.00 20.89 14.47
C GLU A 35 8.62 21.97 13.56
N ALA A 36 9.90 21.84 13.19
CA ALA A 36 10.56 22.79 12.31
C ALA A 36 10.20 22.62 10.82
N THR A 37 9.68 21.46 10.42
CA THR A 37 9.45 21.12 9.00
C THR A 37 8.05 20.60 8.69
N LYS A 38 7.19 20.37 9.70
CA LYS A 38 5.82 19.89 9.47
C LYS A 38 4.99 20.94 8.71
N ARG A 39 4.22 20.49 7.71
CA ARG A 39 3.31 21.36 6.93
C ARG A 39 1.87 21.33 7.44
N ILE A 40 1.55 20.36 8.29
CA ILE A 40 0.22 20.17 8.86
C ILE A 40 0.20 20.77 10.28
N ASP A 41 -0.22 22.03 10.38
CA ASP A 41 -0.14 22.81 11.63
C ASP A 41 -0.94 22.21 12.79
N TRP A 42 -2.06 21.55 12.48
CA TRP A 42 -2.97 20.95 13.46
C TRP A 42 -2.59 19.52 13.88
N ARG A 43 -1.51 18.95 13.33
CA ARG A 43 -0.94 17.68 13.79
C ARG A 43 0.25 17.91 14.70
N GLY A 44 0.37 17.10 15.74
CA GLY A 44 1.53 17.07 16.64
C GLY A 44 1.99 15.66 16.96
N ASP A 45 2.90 15.57 17.93
CA ASP A 45 3.44 14.30 18.42
C ASP A 45 2.36 13.36 18.95
N SER A 46 2.39 12.10 18.50
CA SER A 46 1.43 11.07 18.92
C SER A 46 2.08 9.70 19.00
N GLY A 47 1.50 8.78 19.79
CA GLY A 47 1.98 7.39 19.86
C GLY A 47 3.45 7.26 20.34
N LEU A 48 3.96 8.22 21.12
CA LEU A 48 5.37 8.28 21.55
C LEU A 48 5.83 7.11 22.43
N ARG A 49 4.90 6.25 22.86
CA ARG A 49 5.16 5.05 23.67
C ARG A 49 4.90 3.75 22.90
N ASP A 50 4.65 3.81 21.60
CA ASP A 50 4.44 2.63 20.76
C ASP A 50 5.64 1.67 20.91
N GLY A 51 5.38 0.44 21.40
CA GLY A 51 6.39 -0.60 21.63
C GLY A 51 7.07 -0.60 23.01
N ALA A 52 6.80 0.39 23.86
CA ALA A 52 7.46 0.51 25.18
C ALA A 52 6.94 -0.49 26.22
N ASP A 53 5.69 -0.95 26.11
CA ASP A 53 5.03 -1.77 27.12
C ASP A 53 5.17 -3.30 26.85
N GLY A 54 6.11 -3.68 25.98
CA GLY A 54 6.34 -5.06 25.55
C GLY A 54 5.71 -5.38 24.18
N VAL A 55 6.08 -6.54 23.64
CA VAL A 55 5.57 -7.04 22.35
C VAL A 55 4.83 -8.36 22.55
N TYR A 56 3.67 -8.51 21.94
CA TYR A 56 2.92 -9.75 21.90
C TYR A 56 3.33 -10.57 20.69
N PHE A 57 3.69 -11.84 20.89
CA PHE A 57 3.92 -12.79 19.79
C PHE A 57 2.61 -13.50 19.43
N GLY A 58 1.92 -12.97 18.42
CA GLY A 58 0.52 -13.24 18.11
C GLY A 58 -0.44 -12.24 18.78
N GLY A 59 -1.70 -12.65 18.95
CA GLY A 59 -2.74 -11.81 19.54
C GLY A 59 -2.49 -11.40 21.01
N GLN A 60 -3.30 -10.47 21.50
CA GLN A 60 -3.16 -9.78 22.78
C GLN A 60 -3.59 -10.66 23.98
N THR A 61 -2.84 -11.74 24.24
CA THR A 61 -3.02 -12.61 25.40
C THR A 61 -1.83 -12.53 26.35
N ALA A 62 -2.05 -12.79 27.64
CA ALA A 62 -0.97 -12.80 28.64
C ALA A 62 0.14 -13.82 28.30
N ALA A 63 -0.22 -14.96 27.68
CA ALA A 63 0.74 -15.98 27.26
C ALA A 63 1.62 -15.54 26.09
N ASN A 64 1.15 -14.60 25.26
CA ASN A 64 1.89 -14.10 24.10
C ASN A 64 2.80 -12.91 24.45
N LEU A 65 2.57 -12.22 25.57
CA LEU A 65 3.31 -11.02 25.96
C LEU A 65 4.79 -11.34 26.26
N GLN A 66 5.68 -10.60 25.63
CA GLN A 66 7.11 -10.55 25.91
C GLN A 66 7.41 -9.24 26.64
N PRO A 67 7.26 -9.19 27.98
CA PRO A 67 7.33 -7.92 28.73
C PRO A 67 8.74 -7.32 28.77
N GLY A 68 9.78 -8.14 28.58
CA GLY A 68 11.17 -7.69 28.49
C GLY A 68 11.61 -7.24 27.10
N LEU A 69 10.75 -7.36 26.08
CA LEU A 69 11.05 -6.93 24.72
C LEU A 69 10.41 -5.57 24.46
N THR A 70 11.18 -4.51 24.71
CA THR A 70 10.77 -3.13 24.44
C THR A 70 11.39 -2.65 23.13
N LEU A 71 10.60 -1.96 22.31
CA LEU A 71 11.01 -1.44 20.99
C LEU A 71 10.62 0.03 20.88
N ASP A 72 11.40 0.80 20.12
CA ASP A 72 10.92 2.06 19.56
C ASP A 72 10.10 1.76 18.31
N LEU A 73 8.78 1.80 18.43
CA LEU A 73 7.85 1.67 17.31
C LEU A 73 7.16 3.00 16.98
N THR A 74 7.71 4.13 17.40
CA THR A 74 7.24 5.46 16.97
C THR A 74 7.50 5.65 15.48
N GLY A 75 6.65 6.44 14.81
CA GLY A 75 6.66 6.59 13.34
C GLY A 75 5.50 5.87 12.67
N GLY A 76 5.56 5.79 11.34
CA GLY A 76 4.54 5.14 10.52
C GLY A 76 3.26 5.96 10.40
N TYR A 77 2.22 5.35 9.85
CA TYR A 77 0.96 6.03 9.54
C TYR A 77 -0.20 5.43 10.34
N HIS A 78 -1.06 6.31 10.86
CA HIS A 78 -2.42 5.93 11.23
C HIS A 78 -3.17 5.47 9.98
N ASP A 79 -3.95 4.41 10.08
CA ASP A 79 -4.49 3.70 8.92
C ASP A 79 -5.57 4.46 8.16
N ALA A 80 -6.60 4.93 8.85
CA ALA A 80 -7.72 5.63 8.25
C ALA A 80 -8.10 6.87 9.08
N GLY A 81 -9.33 6.92 9.58
CA GLY A 81 -9.79 7.93 10.53
C GLY A 81 -9.53 7.60 12.00
N ASP A 82 -8.92 6.45 12.25
CA ASP A 82 -8.53 5.91 13.56
C ASP A 82 -7.03 6.10 13.80
N HIS A 83 -6.50 5.54 14.89
CA HIS A 83 -5.09 5.73 15.24
C HIS A 83 -4.31 4.42 15.37
N SER A 84 -4.94 3.30 15.05
CA SER A 84 -4.27 2.01 14.93
C SER A 84 -3.33 2.00 13.71
N LYS A 85 -2.22 1.27 13.84
CA LYS A 85 -1.21 1.09 12.79
C LYS A 85 -1.29 -0.34 12.29
N PHE A 86 -1.88 -0.55 11.12
CA PHE A 86 -2.02 -1.86 10.50
C PHE A 86 -0.94 -2.08 9.45
N GLY A 87 -0.15 -3.15 9.62
CA GLY A 87 1.01 -3.43 8.76
C GLY A 87 0.64 -3.85 7.34
N LEU A 88 -0.42 -4.65 7.16
CA LEU A 88 -0.81 -5.17 5.84
C LEU A 88 -1.25 -4.06 4.87
N PRO A 89 -2.22 -3.18 5.20
CA PRO A 89 -2.58 -2.05 4.35
C PRO A 89 -1.43 -1.04 4.20
N LEU A 90 -0.65 -0.78 5.25
CA LEU A 90 0.53 0.08 5.15
C LEU A 90 1.54 -0.44 4.11
N ALA A 91 1.81 -1.75 4.13
CA ALA A 91 2.71 -2.36 3.16
C ALA A 91 2.20 -2.20 1.72
N SER A 92 0.91 -2.44 1.48
CA SER A 92 0.27 -2.21 0.18
C SER A 92 0.43 -0.75 -0.27
N THR A 93 0.12 0.21 0.61
CA THR A 93 0.26 1.65 0.36
C THR A 93 1.67 2.04 -0.04
N LEU A 94 2.70 1.60 0.71
CA LEU A 94 4.10 1.95 0.44
C LEU A 94 4.59 1.33 -0.86
N ALA A 95 4.17 0.10 -1.17
CA ALA A 95 4.50 -0.53 -2.44
C ALA A 95 3.86 0.21 -3.62
N THR A 96 2.59 0.64 -3.51
CA THR A 96 1.91 1.41 -4.55
C THR A 96 2.52 2.80 -4.74
N LEU A 97 2.84 3.54 -3.67
CA LEU A 97 3.54 4.81 -3.76
C LEU A 97 4.90 4.66 -4.43
N SER A 98 5.67 3.65 -4.02
CA SER A 98 6.98 3.36 -4.60
C SER A 98 6.86 3.03 -6.09
N TRP A 99 5.90 2.18 -6.47
CA TRP A 99 5.67 1.82 -7.87
C TRP A 99 5.28 3.05 -8.69
N GLY A 100 4.34 3.88 -8.23
CA GLY A 100 3.97 5.09 -8.95
C GLY A 100 5.17 6.02 -9.18
N GLY A 101 6.06 6.15 -8.19
CA GLY A 101 7.30 6.93 -8.32
C GLY A 101 8.33 6.37 -9.29
N ILE A 102 8.42 5.05 -9.37
CA ILE A 102 9.30 4.34 -10.31
C ILE A 102 8.78 4.49 -11.73
N GLU A 103 7.47 4.27 -11.90
CA GLU A 103 6.81 4.25 -13.21
C GLU A 103 6.69 5.65 -13.80
N PHE A 104 6.12 6.57 -13.02
CA PHE A 104 5.71 7.90 -13.50
C PHE A 104 6.63 9.00 -12.95
N SER A 105 7.94 8.71 -12.87
CA SER A 105 8.95 9.61 -12.29
C SER A 105 8.93 11.03 -12.90
N ASP A 106 8.74 11.13 -14.22
CA ASP A 106 8.60 12.41 -14.91
C ASP A 106 7.40 13.23 -14.42
N GLY A 107 6.29 12.58 -14.08
CA GLY A 107 5.11 13.24 -13.51
C GLY A 107 5.37 13.84 -12.13
N TYR A 108 6.12 13.12 -11.28
CA TYR A 108 6.58 13.63 -9.98
C TYR A 108 7.56 14.80 -10.15
N ALA A 109 8.50 14.71 -11.09
CA ALA A 109 9.44 15.79 -11.37
C ALA A 109 8.73 17.05 -11.90
N LEU A 110 7.81 16.90 -12.86
CA LEU A 110 7.05 18.01 -13.45
C LEU A 110 6.11 18.69 -12.47
N SER A 111 5.54 17.94 -11.52
CA SER A 111 4.70 18.50 -10.45
C SER A 111 5.53 19.05 -9.27
N GLY A 112 6.83 18.79 -9.25
CA GLY A 112 7.72 19.13 -8.14
C GLY A 112 7.38 18.38 -6.85
N GLN A 113 6.90 17.13 -6.95
CA GLN A 113 6.47 16.30 -5.82
C GLN A 113 7.38 15.08 -5.56
N THR A 114 8.55 15.03 -6.19
CA THR A 114 9.51 13.94 -5.99
C THR A 114 10.00 13.87 -4.54
N ASP A 115 10.31 15.00 -3.92
CA ASP A 115 10.81 15.04 -2.55
C ASP A 115 9.71 14.63 -1.55
N GLU A 116 8.48 15.09 -1.75
CA GLU A 116 7.32 14.67 -0.96
C GLU A 116 7.05 13.17 -1.06
N LEU A 117 7.19 12.59 -2.26
CA LEU A 117 7.08 11.15 -2.44
C LEU A 117 8.15 10.41 -1.64
N LEU A 118 9.41 10.82 -1.78
CA LEU A 118 10.53 10.18 -1.11
C LEU A 118 10.40 10.30 0.42
N ASP A 119 9.95 11.43 0.93
CA ASP A 119 9.70 11.65 2.36
C ASP A 119 8.52 10.79 2.86
N ALA A 120 7.44 10.70 2.09
CA ALA A 120 6.29 9.86 2.43
C ALA A 120 6.65 8.37 2.48
N VAL A 121 7.38 7.86 1.49
CA VAL A 121 7.83 6.46 1.47
C VAL A 121 8.84 6.22 2.60
N ARG A 122 9.81 7.12 2.80
CA ARG A 122 10.83 7.02 3.86
C ARG A 122 10.20 6.89 5.24
N TRP A 123 9.21 7.73 5.56
CA TRP A 123 8.53 7.70 6.85
C TRP A 123 7.90 6.33 7.15
N GLY A 124 7.30 5.72 6.13
CA GLY A 124 6.72 4.39 6.24
C GLY A 124 7.77 3.29 6.34
N THR A 125 8.81 3.34 5.50
CA THR A 125 9.85 2.30 5.50
C THR A 125 10.71 2.35 6.75
N ASP A 126 10.99 3.52 7.31
CA ASP A 126 11.69 3.64 8.60
C ASP A 126 10.89 2.97 9.74
N TYR A 127 9.55 3.07 9.71
CA TYR A 127 8.71 2.32 10.63
C TYR A 127 8.73 0.81 10.38
N LEU A 128 8.67 0.35 9.12
CA LEU A 128 8.78 -1.09 8.81
C LEU A 128 10.13 -1.66 9.26
N LEU A 129 11.22 -0.88 9.13
CA LEU A 129 12.55 -1.26 9.62
C LEU A 129 12.57 -1.40 11.16
N LYS A 130 11.93 -0.48 11.89
CA LYS A 130 11.76 -0.58 13.35
C LYS A 130 10.92 -1.79 13.77
N ALA A 131 9.87 -2.11 13.01
CA ALA A 131 8.99 -3.25 13.24
C ALA A 131 9.67 -4.60 12.94
N HIS A 132 10.80 -4.61 12.22
CA HIS A 132 11.50 -5.80 11.78
C HIS A 132 12.59 -6.24 12.77
N GLY A 133 12.23 -7.16 13.66
CA GLY A 133 13.16 -7.75 14.62
C GLY A 133 14.06 -8.80 13.97
N VAL A 134 15.33 -8.46 13.74
CA VAL A 134 16.36 -9.37 13.21
C VAL A 134 17.39 -9.78 14.28
N ASP A 135 18.06 -10.91 14.08
CA ASP A 135 19.23 -11.30 14.86
C ASP A 135 20.53 -10.67 14.32
N ALA A 136 21.67 -11.00 14.96
CA ALA A 136 22.98 -10.47 14.57
C ALA A 136 23.44 -10.90 13.17
N ALA A 137 22.88 -11.99 12.63
CA ALA A 137 23.14 -12.45 11.26
C ALA A 137 22.18 -11.80 10.25
N GLY A 138 21.27 -10.94 10.69
CA GLY A 138 20.25 -10.31 9.85
C GLY A 138 19.06 -11.21 9.54
N THR A 139 18.91 -12.35 10.25
CA THR A 139 17.76 -13.26 10.06
C THR A 139 16.56 -12.75 10.85
N THR A 140 15.39 -12.71 10.23
CA THR A 140 14.12 -12.33 10.88
C THR A 140 13.78 -13.26 12.05
N ARG A 141 13.58 -12.68 13.22
CA ARG A 141 13.03 -13.36 14.41
C ARG A 141 11.54 -13.16 14.57
N TYR A 142 11.07 -11.95 14.32
CA TYR A 142 9.67 -11.55 14.39
C TYR A 142 9.44 -10.30 13.56
N PHE A 143 8.19 -10.02 13.22
CA PHE A 143 7.79 -8.79 12.54
C PHE A 143 6.54 -8.22 13.20
N VAL A 144 6.60 -6.97 13.69
CA VAL A 144 5.46 -6.31 14.33
C VAL A 144 4.46 -5.91 13.24
N ALA A 145 3.32 -6.60 13.21
CA ALA A 145 2.29 -6.43 12.20
C ALA A 145 1.22 -5.39 12.58
N GLN A 146 1.09 -5.08 13.88
CA GLN A 146 0.12 -4.10 14.35
C GLN A 146 0.58 -3.39 15.62
N VAL A 147 0.27 -2.09 15.71
CA VAL A 147 0.34 -1.33 16.97
C VAL A 147 -1.00 -0.64 17.25
N GLY A 148 -1.56 -0.87 18.43
CA GLY A 148 -2.84 -0.31 18.86
C GLY A 148 -3.86 -1.37 19.25
N ASN A 149 -4.68 -1.06 20.27
CA ASN A 149 -5.86 -1.86 20.60
C ASN A 149 -7.04 -1.28 19.82
N VAL A 150 -7.42 -1.96 18.73
CA VAL A 150 -8.38 -1.40 17.77
C VAL A 150 -9.75 -1.18 18.41
N GLY A 151 -10.21 -2.08 19.28
CA GLY A 151 -11.51 -1.92 19.95
C GLY A 151 -11.56 -0.68 20.85
N ALA A 152 -10.51 -0.46 21.65
CA ALA A 152 -10.40 0.73 22.51
C ALA A 152 -10.20 2.01 21.68
N ASP A 153 -9.38 1.96 20.63
CA ASP A 153 -9.16 3.06 19.69
C ASP A 153 -10.46 3.47 18.99
N HIS A 154 -11.25 2.48 18.54
CA HIS A 154 -12.50 2.74 17.84
C HIS A 154 -13.61 3.23 18.77
N SER A 155 -13.53 2.88 20.05
CA SER A 155 -14.45 3.34 21.10
C SER A 155 -14.16 4.76 21.59
N LEU A 156 -13.06 5.38 21.15
CA LEU A 156 -12.64 6.72 21.57
C LEU A 156 -12.57 7.67 20.36
N TRP A 157 -13.33 8.76 20.40
CA TRP A 157 -13.22 9.86 19.45
C TRP A 157 -12.36 10.98 20.06
N SER A 158 -11.10 11.08 19.63
CA SER A 158 -10.10 12.01 20.19
C SER A 158 -9.06 12.35 19.13
N SER A 159 -8.22 13.37 19.34
CA SER A 159 -7.03 13.55 18.50
C SER A 159 -5.95 12.52 18.87
N PRO A 160 -5.06 12.10 17.95
CA PRO A 160 -4.01 11.12 18.25
C PRO A 160 -3.04 11.62 19.33
N GLU A 161 -2.82 12.92 19.44
CA GLU A 161 -1.94 13.58 20.43
C GLU A 161 -2.48 13.47 21.86
N SER A 162 -3.80 13.30 22.01
CA SER A 162 -4.48 13.22 23.31
C SER A 162 -4.81 11.79 23.76
N GLN A 163 -4.46 10.77 22.97
CA GLN A 163 -4.79 9.38 23.31
C GLN A 163 -4.02 8.87 24.53
N THR A 164 -4.76 8.36 25.51
CA THR A 164 -4.22 7.72 26.72
C THR A 164 -4.51 6.22 26.79
N ILE A 165 -5.14 5.65 25.76
CA ILE A 165 -5.44 4.21 25.70
C ILE A 165 -4.16 3.39 25.51
N ALA A 166 -4.17 2.15 25.99
CA ALA A 166 -3.07 1.22 25.75
C ALA A 166 -2.94 0.88 24.25
N ARG A 167 -1.71 0.87 23.74
CA ARG A 167 -1.39 0.64 22.33
C ARG A 167 -0.44 -0.55 22.16
N PRO A 168 -0.92 -1.80 22.36
CA PRO A 168 -0.10 -3.01 22.30
C PRO A 168 0.53 -3.19 20.91
N ALA A 169 1.77 -3.67 20.89
CA ALA A 169 2.46 -4.11 19.69
C ALA A 169 2.30 -5.62 19.51
N MET A 170 1.78 -6.07 18.37
CA MET A 170 1.54 -7.49 18.06
C MET A 170 2.37 -7.90 16.86
N ALA A 171 3.10 -9.01 17.00
CA ALA A 171 4.08 -9.48 16.04
C ALA A 171 3.82 -10.92 15.58
N VAL A 172 4.13 -11.18 14.32
CA VAL A 172 4.20 -12.53 13.76
C VAL A 172 5.59 -13.11 14.00
N THR A 173 5.66 -14.42 14.20
CA THR A 173 6.87 -15.20 14.55
C THR A 173 6.89 -16.54 13.82
N PRO A 174 7.96 -17.34 13.89
CA PRO A 174 7.99 -18.66 13.28
C PRO A 174 6.86 -19.60 13.74
N SER A 175 6.42 -19.49 15.00
CA SER A 175 5.33 -20.30 15.57
C SER A 175 3.95 -19.64 15.47
N LYS A 176 3.90 -18.35 15.12
CA LYS A 176 2.70 -17.54 14.88
C LYS A 176 2.88 -16.79 13.56
N PRO A 177 2.87 -17.50 12.41
CA PRO A 177 3.27 -16.95 11.13
C PRO A 177 2.29 -15.91 10.59
N GLY A 178 2.76 -15.12 9.62
CA GLY A 178 1.97 -14.16 8.86
C GLY A 178 2.70 -13.82 7.56
N SER A 179 2.59 -14.74 6.60
CA SER A 179 3.24 -14.65 5.29
C SER A 179 2.72 -13.50 4.46
N ASP A 180 1.42 -13.21 4.55
CA ASP A 180 0.75 -12.07 3.92
C ASP A 180 1.42 -10.75 4.33
N VAL A 181 1.32 -10.36 5.60
CA VAL A 181 1.86 -9.09 6.10
C VAL A 181 3.39 -9.01 5.97
N ALA A 182 4.10 -10.12 6.13
CA ALA A 182 5.56 -10.14 6.01
C ALA A 182 6.00 -10.02 4.54
N ALA A 183 5.41 -10.78 3.60
CA ALA A 183 5.76 -10.71 2.19
C ALA A 183 5.28 -9.40 1.54
N GLY A 184 4.11 -8.89 1.93
CA GLY A 184 3.65 -7.56 1.55
C GLY A 184 4.62 -6.47 2.02
N SER A 185 5.08 -6.55 3.27
CA SER A 185 6.09 -5.60 3.80
C SER A 185 7.45 -5.76 3.12
N ALA A 186 7.83 -6.97 2.74
CA ALA A 186 9.01 -7.21 1.91
C ALA A 186 8.86 -6.57 0.52
N ALA A 187 7.68 -6.65 -0.11
CA ALA A 187 7.38 -5.96 -1.36
C ALA A 187 7.49 -4.43 -1.21
N ALA A 188 6.98 -3.87 -0.11
CA ALA A 188 7.10 -2.44 0.20
C ALA A 188 8.57 -2.00 0.33
N LEU A 189 9.38 -2.74 1.08
CA LEU A 189 10.81 -2.45 1.24
C LEU A 189 11.60 -2.64 -0.08
N ALA A 190 11.29 -3.67 -0.86
CA ALA A 190 11.96 -3.96 -2.12
C ALA A 190 11.64 -2.90 -3.20
N SER A 191 10.36 -2.53 -3.37
CA SER A 191 9.95 -1.45 -4.27
C SER A 191 10.53 -0.11 -3.84
N ALA A 192 10.49 0.23 -2.55
CA ALA A 192 11.13 1.44 -2.04
C ALA A 192 12.64 1.45 -2.30
N SER A 193 13.34 0.32 -2.16
CA SER A 193 14.76 0.21 -2.53
C SER A 193 15.01 0.63 -3.98
N VAL A 194 14.16 0.19 -4.93
CA VAL A 194 14.28 0.61 -6.34
C VAL A 194 14.08 2.12 -6.47
N LEU A 195 13.01 2.67 -5.89
CA LEU A 195 12.71 4.10 -5.92
C LEU A 195 13.87 4.95 -5.37
N PHE A 196 14.37 4.64 -4.17
CA PHE A 196 15.46 5.39 -3.55
C PHE A 196 16.76 5.27 -4.33
N ARG A 197 17.04 4.11 -4.95
CA ARG A 197 18.23 3.94 -5.78
C ARG A 197 18.16 4.80 -7.05
N GLN A 198 17.00 4.83 -7.72
CA GLN A 198 16.77 5.70 -8.89
C GLN A 198 16.92 7.19 -8.55
N ASN A 199 16.64 7.56 -7.31
CA ASN A 199 16.79 8.92 -6.79
C ASN A 199 18.13 9.16 -6.05
N GLY A 200 19.16 8.36 -6.35
CA GLY A 200 20.53 8.60 -5.88
C GLY A 200 20.82 8.24 -4.42
N GLN A 201 19.90 7.56 -3.72
CA GLN A 201 20.01 7.22 -2.30
C GLN A 201 20.37 5.74 -2.08
N ALA A 202 21.47 5.30 -2.72
CA ALA A 202 21.88 3.90 -2.78
C ALA A 202 22.10 3.24 -1.41
N ALA A 203 22.72 3.94 -0.44
CA ALA A 203 23.00 3.37 0.88
C ALA A 203 21.71 3.01 1.65
N TYR A 204 20.68 3.86 1.56
CA TYR A 204 19.39 3.55 2.16
C TYR A 204 18.68 2.42 1.41
N ALA A 205 18.73 2.45 0.07
CA ALA A 205 18.19 1.38 -0.76
C ALA A 205 18.82 0.01 -0.43
N ASP A 206 20.12 -0.07 -0.16
CA ASP A 206 20.80 -1.31 0.23
C ASP A 206 20.29 -1.86 1.57
N VAL A 207 20.01 -0.99 2.54
CA VAL A 207 19.40 -1.37 3.83
C VAL A 207 18.00 -1.93 3.61
N LEU A 208 17.18 -1.25 2.81
CA LEU A 208 15.82 -1.68 2.49
C LEU A 208 15.81 -3.04 1.78
N LEU A 209 16.67 -3.23 0.77
CA LEU A 209 16.78 -4.49 0.04
C LEU A 209 17.22 -5.65 0.94
N SER A 210 18.24 -5.43 1.79
CA SER A 210 18.70 -6.44 2.75
C SER A 210 17.57 -6.90 3.68
N ARG A 211 16.76 -5.95 4.16
CA ARG A 211 15.63 -6.23 5.05
C ARG A 211 14.47 -6.89 4.31
N ALA A 212 14.19 -6.47 3.08
CA ALA A 212 13.19 -7.09 2.21
C ALA A 212 13.49 -8.58 1.98
N VAL A 213 14.74 -8.93 1.64
CA VAL A 213 15.17 -10.32 1.43
C VAL A 213 14.95 -11.16 2.70
N SER A 214 15.43 -10.67 3.86
CA SER A 214 15.30 -11.40 5.12
C SER A 214 13.85 -11.58 5.57
N LEU A 215 12.99 -10.58 5.33
CA LEU A 215 11.58 -10.64 5.69
C LEU A 215 10.78 -11.56 4.74
N TYR A 216 11.13 -11.56 3.46
CA TYR A 216 10.54 -12.47 2.48
C TYR A 216 10.91 -13.92 2.77
N ASP A 217 12.18 -14.20 3.09
CA ASP A 217 12.63 -15.56 3.45
C ASP A 217 11.89 -16.08 4.69
N PHE A 218 11.61 -15.21 5.65
CA PHE A 218 10.76 -15.53 6.80
C PHE A 218 9.32 -15.86 6.39
N ALA A 219 8.71 -15.02 5.55
CA ALA A 219 7.35 -15.20 5.07
C ALA A 219 7.16 -16.51 4.29
N ASP A 220 8.11 -16.84 3.41
CA ASP A 220 8.05 -18.04 2.56
C ASP A 220 8.34 -19.32 3.35
N ARG A 221 9.23 -19.25 4.36
CA ARG A 221 9.60 -20.38 5.21
C ARG A 221 8.54 -20.74 6.25
N TYR A 222 7.92 -19.74 6.88
CA TYR A 222 6.93 -19.94 7.94
C TYR A 222 5.55 -19.51 7.45
N ARG A 223 4.85 -20.45 6.81
CA ARG A 223 3.61 -20.14 6.08
C ARG A 223 2.36 -20.07 6.95
N GLY A 224 1.60 -18.99 6.82
CA GLY A 224 0.29 -18.83 7.45
C GLY A 224 -0.24 -17.41 7.31
N ARG A 225 -1.55 -17.23 7.52
CA ARG A 225 -2.18 -15.89 7.50
C ARG A 225 -1.91 -15.17 8.80
N TYR A 226 -1.54 -13.89 8.76
CA TYR A 226 -1.28 -13.15 10.00
C TYR A 226 -2.54 -12.99 10.85
N SER A 227 -3.71 -12.94 10.23
CA SER A 227 -5.00 -12.83 10.91
C SER A 227 -5.38 -14.09 11.68
N ASP A 228 -4.72 -15.23 11.43
CA ASP A 228 -4.82 -16.43 12.26
C ASP A 228 -3.92 -16.35 13.50
N SER A 229 -2.79 -15.65 13.39
CA SER A 229 -1.85 -15.42 14.48
C SER A 229 -2.24 -14.24 15.39
N ILE A 230 -2.88 -13.22 14.83
CA ILE A 230 -3.35 -11.99 15.49
C ILE A 230 -4.85 -11.82 15.18
N PRO A 231 -5.75 -12.54 15.88
CA PRO A 231 -7.18 -12.54 15.59
C PRO A 231 -7.85 -11.15 15.70
N GLU A 232 -7.26 -10.22 16.45
CA GLU A 232 -7.73 -8.85 16.64
C GLU A 232 -7.87 -8.08 15.32
N VAL A 233 -7.10 -8.45 14.29
CA VAL A 233 -7.12 -7.77 12.98
C VAL A 233 -8.31 -8.20 12.12
N ARG A 234 -8.96 -9.32 12.42
CA ARG A 234 -9.94 -9.99 11.53
C ARG A 234 -11.17 -9.15 11.23
N ASN A 235 -11.56 -8.25 12.12
CA ASN A 235 -12.72 -7.38 11.89
C ASN A 235 -12.38 -6.13 11.07
N TYR A 236 -11.11 -5.95 10.69
CA TYR A 236 -10.60 -4.74 10.05
C TYR A 236 -9.88 -5.10 8.75
N TYR A 237 -8.76 -5.82 8.89
CA TYR A 237 -7.86 -6.20 7.80
C TYR A 237 -7.61 -7.72 7.81
N ASN A 238 -8.68 -8.52 7.83
CA ASN A 238 -8.51 -9.96 7.67
C ASN A 238 -7.84 -10.29 6.33
N SER A 239 -6.94 -11.27 6.32
CA SER A 239 -6.43 -11.88 5.08
C SER A 239 -7.51 -12.82 4.51
N TRP A 240 -8.24 -12.32 3.51
CA TRP A 240 -9.30 -13.05 2.81
C TRP A 240 -8.75 -13.86 1.63
N SER A 241 -7.85 -13.28 0.85
CA SER A 241 -7.16 -13.92 -0.28
C SER A 241 -6.19 -15.04 0.14
N GLY A 242 -5.65 -14.95 1.37
CA GLY A 242 -4.56 -15.79 1.84
C GLY A 242 -3.24 -15.03 1.82
N PHE A 243 -2.19 -15.67 1.31
CA PHE A 243 -0.83 -15.11 1.33
C PHE A 243 -0.01 -15.45 0.07
N ASN A 244 -0.57 -16.23 -0.86
CA ASN A 244 0.18 -16.65 -2.04
C ASN A 244 0.40 -15.46 -2.99
N ASP A 245 -0.56 -14.57 -3.04
CA ASP A 245 -0.53 -13.28 -3.70
C ASP A 245 0.55 -12.36 -3.15
N GLU A 246 0.67 -12.16 -1.82
CA GLU A 246 1.79 -11.39 -1.27
C GLU A 246 3.14 -12.09 -1.46
N LEU A 247 3.20 -13.43 -1.39
CA LEU A 247 4.43 -14.16 -1.69
C LEU A 247 4.86 -14.01 -3.16
N ALA A 248 3.91 -14.01 -4.09
CA ALA A 248 4.22 -13.77 -5.50
C ALA A 248 4.62 -12.31 -5.73
N TYR A 249 3.91 -11.37 -5.12
CA TYR A 249 4.17 -9.93 -5.23
C TYR A 249 5.52 -9.53 -4.64
N GLY A 250 5.85 -10.04 -3.45
CA GLY A 250 7.14 -9.84 -2.79
C GLY A 250 8.29 -10.41 -3.61
N ALA A 251 8.14 -11.59 -4.22
CA ALA A 251 9.14 -12.14 -5.13
C ALA A 251 9.28 -11.29 -6.40
N ALA A 252 8.18 -10.82 -6.99
CA ALA A 252 8.23 -9.97 -8.18
C ALA A 252 9.02 -8.68 -7.91
N TRP A 253 8.76 -8.01 -6.78
CA TRP A 253 9.53 -6.83 -6.37
C TRP A 253 10.97 -7.12 -5.99
N LEU A 254 11.25 -8.23 -5.31
CA LEU A 254 12.63 -8.64 -5.02
C LEU A 254 13.43 -8.92 -6.30
N SER A 255 12.80 -9.49 -7.33
CA SER A 255 13.43 -9.65 -8.64
C SER A 255 13.89 -8.30 -9.20
N ARG A 256 12.99 -7.32 -9.24
CA ARG A 256 13.30 -5.96 -9.71
C ARG A 256 14.36 -5.28 -8.84
N ALA A 257 14.25 -5.38 -7.52
CA ALA A 257 15.15 -4.72 -6.57
C ALA A 257 16.57 -5.32 -6.58
N VAL A 258 16.71 -6.64 -6.63
CA VAL A 258 18.00 -7.32 -6.77
C VAL A 258 18.65 -6.96 -8.11
N THR A 259 17.87 -6.93 -9.19
CA THR A 259 18.37 -6.55 -10.52
C THR A 259 18.82 -5.08 -10.55
N ALA A 260 18.04 -4.17 -9.95
CA ALA A 260 18.41 -2.76 -9.83
C ALA A 260 19.68 -2.52 -8.99
N ALA A 261 19.98 -3.41 -8.04
CA ALA A 261 21.22 -3.40 -7.28
C ALA A 261 22.42 -4.06 -8.01
N GLY A 262 22.24 -4.50 -9.27
CA GLY A 262 23.26 -5.16 -10.07
C GLY A 262 23.40 -6.68 -9.85
N GLY A 263 22.47 -7.29 -9.10
CA GLY A 263 22.40 -8.73 -8.90
C GLY A 263 21.54 -9.44 -9.96
N ASN A 264 21.31 -10.75 -9.77
CA ASN A 264 20.44 -11.55 -10.63
C ASN A 264 19.10 -11.85 -9.95
N GLY A 265 18.03 -11.17 -10.35
CA GLY A 265 16.67 -11.35 -9.83
C GLY A 265 15.91 -12.57 -10.38
N THR A 266 16.48 -13.34 -11.32
CA THR A 266 15.76 -14.38 -12.06
C THR A 266 15.10 -15.43 -11.16
N ALA A 267 15.77 -15.88 -10.11
CA ALA A 267 15.21 -16.87 -9.18
C ALA A 267 13.94 -16.36 -8.47
N TYR A 268 13.89 -15.07 -8.14
CA TYR A 268 12.69 -14.45 -7.57
C TYR A 268 11.59 -14.29 -8.63
N ARG A 269 11.93 -13.88 -9.86
CA ARG A 269 10.95 -13.80 -10.96
C ARG A 269 10.30 -15.16 -11.26
N ASP A 270 11.10 -16.21 -11.34
CA ASP A 270 10.62 -17.56 -11.62
C ASP A 270 9.76 -18.09 -10.47
N LYS A 271 10.13 -17.76 -9.22
CA LYS A 271 9.31 -18.05 -8.04
C LYS A 271 7.96 -17.32 -8.11
N ALA A 272 7.95 -16.02 -8.40
CA ALA A 272 6.73 -15.23 -8.53
C ALA A 272 5.80 -15.81 -9.61
N LEU A 273 6.35 -16.12 -10.79
CA LEU A 273 5.59 -16.74 -11.89
C LEU A 273 5.04 -18.12 -11.49
N SER A 274 5.84 -18.94 -10.79
CA SER A 274 5.40 -20.25 -10.32
C SER A 274 4.24 -20.13 -9.31
N ILE A 275 4.35 -19.24 -8.32
CA ILE A 275 3.28 -19.03 -7.33
C ILE A 275 2.01 -18.48 -8.01
N TYR A 276 2.15 -17.49 -8.90
CA TYR A 276 1.02 -16.98 -9.67
C TYR A 276 0.31 -18.08 -10.46
N THR A 277 1.08 -18.91 -11.17
CA THR A 277 0.54 -19.93 -12.07
C THR A 277 -0.08 -21.12 -11.32
N ASN A 278 0.56 -21.55 -10.23
CA ASN A 278 0.25 -22.82 -9.55
C ASN A 278 -0.56 -22.67 -8.26
N ASN A 279 -0.45 -21.53 -7.57
CA ASN A 279 -1.09 -21.30 -6.27
C ASN A 279 -2.23 -20.28 -6.35
N ILE A 280 -2.04 -19.17 -7.08
CA ILE A 280 -3.10 -18.17 -7.30
C ILE A 280 -4.06 -18.66 -8.40
N GLY A 281 -3.50 -19.12 -9.53
CA GLY A 281 -4.25 -19.76 -10.61
C GLY A 281 -4.82 -18.82 -11.67
N GLY A 282 -4.69 -17.51 -11.50
CA GLY A 282 -5.15 -16.47 -12.44
C GLY A 282 -5.94 -15.36 -11.75
N LEU A 283 -6.51 -14.45 -12.52
CA LEU A 283 -7.26 -13.30 -12.00
C LEU A 283 -8.77 -13.51 -12.06
N SER A 284 -9.47 -13.07 -11.00
CA SER A 284 -10.92 -12.87 -11.08
C SER A 284 -11.22 -11.62 -11.91
N ARG A 285 -12.09 -11.74 -12.91
CA ARG A 285 -12.45 -10.61 -13.79
C ARG A 285 -13.28 -9.54 -13.06
N GLY A 286 -13.97 -9.94 -11.99
CA GLY A 286 -14.90 -9.10 -11.23
C GLY A 286 -14.32 -8.32 -10.07
N TRP A 287 -13.02 -8.50 -9.80
CA TRP A 287 -12.35 -7.92 -8.63
C TRP A 287 -11.13 -7.10 -9.08
N THR A 288 -10.27 -6.67 -8.15
CA THR A 288 -9.08 -5.84 -8.46
C THR A 288 -8.04 -5.87 -7.35
N GLY A 289 -6.84 -5.40 -7.69
CA GLY A 289 -5.71 -5.23 -6.78
C GLY A 289 -6.06 -4.30 -5.62
N ASN A 290 -5.75 -4.75 -4.41
CA ASN A 290 -5.99 -3.97 -3.19
C ASN A 290 -5.04 -4.43 -2.08
N TRP A 291 -5.28 -3.99 -0.85
CA TRP A 291 -4.41 -4.33 0.29
C TRP A 291 -4.45 -5.81 0.68
N ASP A 292 -5.53 -6.50 0.34
CA ASP A 292 -5.73 -7.93 0.62
C ASP A 292 -5.32 -8.81 -0.56
N ASP A 293 -5.53 -8.36 -1.80
CA ASP A 293 -5.29 -9.17 -3.00
C ASP A 293 -4.24 -8.53 -3.91
N ALA A 294 -3.00 -9.00 -3.80
CA ALA A 294 -1.87 -8.54 -4.61
C ALA A 294 -1.74 -9.28 -5.96
N SER A 295 -2.66 -10.19 -6.31
CA SER A 295 -2.57 -11.00 -7.53
C SER A 295 -2.54 -10.16 -8.81
N TYR A 296 -3.33 -9.08 -8.85
CA TYR A 296 -3.45 -8.19 -10.01
C TYR A 296 -2.18 -7.40 -10.26
N ALA A 297 -1.62 -6.83 -9.20
CA ALA A 297 -0.35 -6.13 -9.23
C ALA A 297 0.79 -7.07 -9.67
N THR A 298 0.81 -8.28 -9.11
CA THR A 298 1.75 -9.35 -9.49
C THR A 298 1.63 -9.70 -10.97
N ALA A 299 0.40 -9.88 -11.48
CA ALA A 299 0.17 -10.23 -12.88
C ALA A 299 0.65 -9.15 -13.84
N VAL A 300 0.43 -7.86 -13.52
CA VAL A 300 0.93 -6.73 -14.34
C VAL A 300 2.47 -6.74 -14.38
N ILE A 301 3.14 -6.87 -13.23
CA ILE A 301 4.61 -6.97 -13.17
C ILE A 301 5.11 -8.17 -13.98
N LEU A 302 4.50 -9.34 -13.82
CA LEU A 302 4.91 -10.55 -14.53
C LEU A 302 4.65 -10.47 -16.03
N ALA A 303 3.55 -9.85 -16.45
CA ALA A 303 3.23 -9.65 -17.87
C ALA A 303 4.31 -8.83 -18.59
N GLU A 304 4.82 -7.80 -17.91
CA GLU A 304 5.94 -6.96 -18.34
C GLU A 304 7.27 -7.74 -18.28
N ASP A 305 7.64 -8.25 -17.10
CA ASP A 305 8.97 -8.79 -16.82
C ASP A 305 9.27 -10.14 -17.51
N THR A 306 8.24 -10.87 -17.92
CA THR A 306 8.38 -12.22 -18.50
C THR A 306 7.88 -12.35 -19.94
N GLY A 307 7.01 -11.44 -20.40
CA GLY A 307 6.30 -11.60 -21.67
C GLY A 307 5.40 -12.84 -21.73
N SER A 308 5.02 -13.42 -20.59
CA SER A 308 4.19 -14.63 -20.55
C SER A 308 2.82 -14.37 -21.15
N VAL A 309 2.54 -15.04 -22.29
CA VAL A 309 1.27 -14.93 -23.02
C VAL A 309 0.07 -15.26 -22.13
N ARG A 310 0.20 -16.27 -21.25
CA ARG A 310 -0.88 -16.63 -20.32
C ARG A 310 -1.17 -15.50 -19.33
N VAL A 311 -0.13 -14.90 -18.74
CA VAL A 311 -0.30 -13.83 -17.75
C VAL A 311 -0.85 -12.57 -18.42
N GLN A 312 -0.35 -12.21 -19.61
CA GLN A 312 -0.90 -11.11 -20.41
C GLN A 312 -2.38 -11.33 -20.72
N GLN A 313 -2.78 -12.55 -21.13
CA GLN A 313 -4.19 -12.88 -21.35
C GLN A 313 -5.04 -12.72 -20.09
N ASP A 314 -4.56 -13.13 -18.92
CA ASP A 314 -5.28 -12.95 -17.65
C ASP A 314 -5.51 -11.45 -17.35
N VAL A 315 -4.46 -10.63 -17.50
CA VAL A 315 -4.54 -9.17 -17.28
C VAL A 315 -5.49 -8.52 -18.29
N GLU A 316 -5.37 -8.85 -19.58
CA GLU A 316 -6.24 -8.30 -20.62
C GLU A 316 -7.71 -8.70 -20.40
N LEU A 317 -7.99 -9.94 -20.02
CA LEU A 317 -9.37 -10.38 -19.72
C LEU A 317 -9.97 -9.64 -18.52
N TRP A 318 -9.15 -9.38 -17.50
CA TRP A 318 -9.55 -8.58 -16.35
C TRP A 318 -9.77 -7.11 -16.72
N LEU A 319 -8.81 -6.44 -17.35
CA LEU A 319 -8.93 -5.03 -17.75
C LEU A 319 -10.07 -4.81 -18.77
N ASN A 320 -10.24 -5.71 -19.73
CA ASN A 320 -11.37 -5.65 -20.68
C ASN A 320 -12.72 -5.75 -19.97
N ASN A 321 -12.81 -6.52 -18.88
CA ASN A 321 -14.02 -6.57 -18.06
C ASN A 321 -14.27 -5.24 -17.33
N TRP A 322 -13.23 -4.56 -16.86
CA TRP A 322 -13.35 -3.24 -16.23
C TRP A 322 -13.64 -2.11 -17.22
N VAL A 323 -13.16 -2.22 -18.46
CA VAL A 323 -13.50 -1.30 -19.55
C VAL A 323 -14.98 -1.42 -19.90
N ASN A 324 -15.44 -2.65 -20.18
CA ASN A 324 -16.77 -2.90 -20.74
C ASN A 324 -17.88 -3.03 -19.69
N GLY A 325 -17.53 -3.35 -18.44
CA GLY A 325 -18.48 -3.81 -17.42
C GLY A 325 -18.85 -5.28 -17.63
N GLY A 326 -19.24 -5.95 -16.53
CA GLY A 326 -19.55 -7.37 -16.53
C GLY A 326 -18.88 -8.13 -15.38
N ASN A 327 -19.20 -9.41 -15.21
CA ASN A 327 -18.63 -10.31 -14.19
C ASN A 327 -18.53 -9.71 -12.77
N GLY A 328 -19.45 -8.84 -12.36
CA GLY A 328 -19.44 -8.17 -11.05
C GLY A 328 -18.98 -6.70 -11.05
N VAL A 329 -18.40 -6.21 -12.15
CA VAL A 329 -18.11 -4.78 -12.35
C VAL A 329 -19.33 -4.09 -12.94
N SER A 330 -20.01 -3.30 -12.11
CA SER A 330 -21.09 -2.41 -12.57
C SER A 330 -20.50 -1.07 -13.00
N ILE A 331 -21.05 -0.46 -14.07
CA ILE A 331 -20.69 0.90 -14.49
C ILE A 331 -21.89 1.78 -14.19
N SER A 332 -21.71 2.77 -13.31
CA SER A 332 -22.76 3.74 -12.99
C SER A 332 -23.10 4.59 -14.23
N ALA A 333 -24.27 5.24 -14.22
CA ALA A 333 -24.65 6.18 -15.28
C ALA A 333 -23.62 7.32 -15.49
N GLY A 334 -22.84 7.63 -14.46
CA GLY A 334 -21.74 8.61 -14.51
C GLY A 334 -20.38 8.03 -14.89
N GLY A 335 -20.27 6.75 -15.25
CA GLY A 335 -19.02 6.13 -15.72
C GLY A 335 -18.13 5.49 -14.64
N LEU A 336 -18.44 5.64 -13.35
CA LEU A 336 -17.70 4.95 -12.27
C LEU A 336 -17.85 3.43 -12.37
N ARG A 337 -16.72 2.72 -12.33
CA ARG A 337 -16.65 1.26 -12.15
C ARG A 337 -16.81 0.93 -10.67
N HIS A 338 -17.84 0.17 -10.33
CA HIS A 338 -18.25 -0.09 -8.96
C HIS A 338 -18.40 -1.59 -8.72
N ILE A 339 -17.61 -2.11 -7.76
CA ILE A 339 -17.60 -3.53 -7.35
C ILE A 339 -17.99 -3.75 -5.88
N SER A 340 -17.95 -2.69 -5.05
CA SER A 340 -18.19 -2.78 -3.61
C SER A 340 -18.61 -1.43 -3.05
N GLN A 341 -19.50 -1.46 -2.06
CA GLN A 341 -19.93 -0.28 -1.32
C GLN A 341 -18.82 0.32 -0.45
N TRP A 342 -17.82 -0.47 -0.05
CA TRP A 342 -16.73 -0.04 0.81
C TRP A 342 -15.54 0.44 -0.02
N GLY A 343 -15.29 1.75 -0.03
CA GLY A 343 -14.15 2.32 -0.75
C GLY A 343 -14.22 2.09 -2.25
N SER A 344 -15.40 2.32 -2.85
CA SER A 344 -15.63 2.13 -4.29
C SER A 344 -14.61 2.88 -5.17
N LEU A 345 -14.32 4.14 -4.83
CA LEU A 345 -13.32 4.96 -5.54
C LEU A 345 -11.91 4.41 -5.39
N ARG A 346 -11.55 3.80 -4.25
CA ARG A 346 -10.25 3.14 -4.06
C ARG A 346 -10.10 1.97 -5.02
N TYR A 347 -11.11 1.13 -5.18
CA TYR A 347 -11.03 0.00 -6.12
C TYR A 347 -10.92 0.47 -7.57
N ALA A 348 -11.68 1.50 -7.95
CA ALA A 348 -11.57 2.08 -9.28
C ALA A 348 -10.19 2.70 -9.52
N ALA A 349 -9.66 3.49 -8.57
CA ALA A 349 -8.35 4.11 -8.67
C ALA A 349 -7.20 3.08 -8.74
N ASN A 350 -7.29 2.00 -7.96
CA ASN A 350 -6.31 0.92 -8.02
C ASN A 350 -6.29 0.23 -9.40
N THR A 351 -7.46 -0.05 -9.98
CA THR A 351 -7.54 -0.60 -11.33
C THR A 351 -7.00 0.39 -12.36
N ALA A 352 -7.36 1.68 -12.24
CA ALA A 352 -6.89 2.73 -13.14
C ALA A 352 -5.36 2.81 -13.17
N PHE A 353 -4.72 2.84 -12.00
CA PHE A 353 -3.25 2.81 -11.89
C PHE A 353 -2.64 1.60 -12.59
N LEU A 354 -3.12 0.39 -12.29
CA LEU A 354 -2.60 -0.84 -12.91
C LEU A 354 -2.88 -0.92 -14.42
N ALA A 355 -3.99 -0.35 -14.88
CA ALA A 355 -4.33 -0.27 -16.30
C ALA A 355 -3.36 0.63 -17.05
N ASP A 356 -2.98 1.79 -16.48
CA ASP A 356 -1.99 2.70 -17.07
C ASP A 356 -0.60 2.06 -17.14
N VAL A 357 -0.15 1.44 -16.04
CA VAL A 357 1.14 0.72 -16.03
C VAL A 357 1.19 -0.35 -17.14
N TYR A 358 0.10 -1.11 -17.31
CA TYR A 358 0.03 -2.11 -18.37
C TYR A 358 -0.06 -1.50 -19.77
N ALA A 359 -0.78 -0.38 -19.92
CA ALA A 359 -0.93 0.35 -21.17
C ALA A 359 0.42 0.84 -21.71
N ASP A 360 1.24 1.42 -20.83
CA ASP A 360 2.54 2.00 -21.20
C ASP A 360 3.60 0.94 -21.48
N ASN A 361 3.61 -0.16 -20.72
CA ASN A 361 4.71 -1.13 -20.78
C ASN A 361 4.43 -2.40 -21.57
N VAL A 362 3.16 -2.76 -21.77
CA VAL A 362 2.79 -4.02 -22.42
C VAL A 362 1.92 -3.78 -23.63
N ARG A 363 0.69 -3.27 -23.44
CA ARG A 363 -0.26 -3.04 -24.53
C ARG A 363 -1.45 -2.18 -24.12
N ASP A 364 -1.86 -1.28 -25.01
CA ASP A 364 -3.14 -0.55 -24.90
C ASP A 364 -4.02 -0.70 -26.16
N PRO A 365 -4.89 -1.74 -26.23
CA PRO A 365 -5.75 -1.97 -27.39
C PRO A 365 -6.69 -0.79 -27.66
N GLY A 366 -6.35 0.00 -28.69
CA GLY A 366 -7.14 1.15 -29.10
C GLY A 366 -7.20 2.29 -28.07
N GLY A 367 -6.25 2.37 -27.14
CA GLY A 367 -6.24 3.40 -26.08
C GLY A 367 -7.25 3.15 -24.95
N ALA A 368 -7.79 1.94 -24.83
CA ALA A 368 -8.88 1.64 -23.91
C ALA A 368 -8.46 1.67 -22.44
N TYR A 369 -7.24 1.26 -22.11
CA TYR A 369 -6.74 1.19 -20.74
C TYR A 369 -6.31 2.57 -20.25
N GLY A 370 -5.62 3.37 -21.07
CA GLY A 370 -5.33 4.76 -20.74
C GLY A 370 -6.60 5.60 -20.54
N ARG A 371 -7.64 5.40 -21.38
CA ARG A 371 -8.95 6.07 -21.19
C ARG A 371 -9.69 5.60 -19.93
N LEU A 372 -9.54 4.33 -19.54
CA LEU A 372 -10.07 3.84 -18.27
C LEU A 372 -9.38 4.53 -17.10
N SER A 373 -8.05 4.67 -17.15
CA SER A 373 -7.25 5.37 -16.14
C SER A 373 -7.69 6.83 -16.02
N GLN A 374 -7.56 7.59 -17.11
CA GLN A 374 -7.90 9.02 -17.14
C GLN A 374 -9.34 9.28 -16.71
N GLY A 375 -10.31 8.56 -17.29
CA GLY A 375 -11.73 8.76 -16.96
C GLY A 375 -12.06 8.43 -15.50
N THR A 376 -11.33 7.51 -14.88
CA THR A 376 -11.51 7.20 -13.46
C THR A 376 -10.96 8.32 -12.57
N VAL A 377 -9.78 8.84 -12.89
CA VAL A 377 -9.17 9.97 -12.16
C VAL A 377 -10.05 11.22 -12.32
N ASP A 378 -10.51 11.52 -13.53
CA ASP A 378 -11.39 12.65 -13.80
C ASP A 378 -12.71 12.53 -13.03
N TYR A 379 -13.30 11.33 -12.95
CA TYR A 379 -14.50 11.09 -12.12
C TYR A 379 -14.25 11.44 -10.65
N VAL A 380 -13.11 11.01 -10.09
CA VAL A 380 -12.71 11.29 -8.70
C VAL A 380 -12.52 12.80 -8.48
N LEU A 381 -11.96 13.49 -9.47
CA LEU A 381 -11.64 14.92 -9.36
C LEU A 381 -12.83 15.85 -9.62
N GLY A 382 -13.85 15.38 -10.34
CA GLY A 382 -15.13 16.10 -10.44
C GLY A 382 -15.98 15.82 -11.67
N ALA A 383 -15.49 15.07 -12.67
CA ALA A 383 -16.21 14.72 -13.89
C ALA A 383 -17.22 13.60 -13.62
N ASN A 384 -18.22 13.91 -12.81
CA ASN A 384 -19.27 13.01 -12.40
C ASN A 384 -20.62 13.76 -12.36
N PRO A 385 -21.76 13.06 -12.31
CA PRO A 385 -23.08 13.70 -12.34
C PRO A 385 -23.36 14.72 -11.23
N ARG A 386 -22.55 14.73 -10.15
CA ARG A 386 -22.65 15.73 -9.07
C ARG A 386 -21.83 16.98 -9.34
N ASN A 387 -20.98 17.01 -10.37
CA ASN A 387 -19.99 18.06 -10.63
C ASN A 387 -19.25 18.46 -9.34
N SER A 388 -18.80 17.46 -8.59
CA SER A 388 -18.22 17.61 -7.27
C SER A 388 -16.99 16.71 -7.15
N SER A 389 -15.90 17.24 -6.62
CA SER A 389 -14.73 16.42 -6.29
C SER A 389 -15.07 15.42 -5.19
N TYR A 390 -14.33 14.31 -5.17
CA TYR A 390 -14.25 13.37 -4.06
C TYR A 390 -12.92 13.45 -3.29
N VAL A 391 -12.05 14.40 -3.64
CA VAL A 391 -10.79 14.66 -2.93
C VAL A 391 -11.00 15.84 -1.96
N VAL A 392 -10.83 15.59 -0.66
CA VAL A 392 -11.01 16.62 0.38
C VAL A 392 -10.11 17.82 0.08
N GLY A 393 -10.70 19.02 0.12
CA GLY A 393 -9.97 20.27 -0.10
C GLY A 393 -9.55 20.54 -1.55
N PHE A 394 -9.95 19.74 -2.55
CA PHE A 394 -9.62 19.94 -3.96
C PHE A 394 -10.88 20.15 -4.82
N GLY A 395 -10.81 21.05 -5.79
CA GLY A 395 -11.88 21.25 -6.78
C GLY A 395 -13.21 21.76 -6.19
N ALA A 396 -14.25 21.72 -7.02
CA ALA A 396 -15.58 22.18 -6.64
C ALA A 396 -16.29 21.20 -5.70
N ASN A 397 -17.02 21.72 -4.71
CA ASN A 397 -17.92 20.96 -3.83
C ASN A 397 -17.29 19.71 -3.19
N ALA A 398 -15.99 19.80 -2.86
CA ALA A 398 -15.25 18.74 -2.17
C ALA A 398 -15.90 18.33 -0.83
N PRO A 399 -15.73 17.06 -0.39
CA PRO A 399 -16.22 16.63 0.92
C PRO A 399 -15.59 17.45 2.04
N ARG A 400 -16.39 17.81 3.05
CA ARG A 400 -15.96 18.64 4.20
C ARG A 400 -16.01 17.91 5.55
N GLN A 401 -16.59 16.72 5.58
CA GLN A 401 -16.79 15.94 6.80
C GLN A 401 -16.32 14.50 6.56
N PRO A 402 -15.03 14.28 6.25
CA PRO A 402 -14.49 12.92 6.20
C PRO A 402 -14.59 12.28 7.59
N HIS A 403 -14.78 10.97 7.64
CA HIS A 403 -14.73 10.22 8.89
C HIS A 403 -13.27 10.11 9.36
N HIS A 404 -12.78 11.16 10.02
CA HIS A 404 -11.38 11.28 10.44
C HIS A 404 -11.28 12.02 11.77
N ARG A 405 -10.83 11.32 12.83
CA ARG A 405 -10.81 11.83 14.21
C ARG A 405 -10.03 13.13 14.33
N ALA A 406 -8.76 13.14 13.91
CA ALA A 406 -7.88 14.30 14.05
C ALA A 406 -8.28 15.50 13.17
N ALA A 407 -9.12 15.31 12.14
CA ALA A 407 -9.58 16.41 11.28
C ALA A 407 -10.94 16.97 11.73
N SER A 408 -11.60 16.33 12.70
CA SER A 408 -12.96 16.68 13.14
C SER A 408 -13.01 17.55 14.39
N GLY A 409 -11.94 17.53 15.19
CA GLY A 409 -11.74 18.33 16.40
C GLY A 409 -10.32 18.86 16.42
#